data_AF-A0A0A2WR22-F1
#
_entry.id   AF-A0A0A2WR22-F1
#
_cell.length_a   1.000
_cell.length_b   1.000
_cell.length_c   1.000
_cell.angle_alpha   90.00
_cell.angle_beta   90.00
_cell.angle_gamma   90.00
#
_symmetry.space_group_name_H-M   'P 1'
#
loop_
_entity.id
_entity.type
_entity.pdbx_description
1 polymer ?
#
loop_
_entity_poly.entity_id
_entity_poly.type
_entity_poly.pdbx_seq_one_letter_code
_entity_poly.pdbx_strand_id
1 'polypeptide(L)' 'MVYIVLFALGAALVTLLFYLILNPRTVTTEGETFDLRFVLFMLLLIILSAATVSLMLLLGKMHHLLG' A
#
# COMPACT_ATOMS: atom_id res chain seq x y z
N MET A 1 -15.19 -11.18 8.68
CA MET A 1 -14.47 -11.66 7.48
C MET A 1 -14.19 -10.56 6.45
N VAL A 2 -15.16 -9.72 6.07
CA VAL A 2 -14.96 -8.67 5.04
C VAL A 2 -13.74 -7.77 5.31
N TYR A 3 -13.58 -7.27 6.53
CA TYR A 3 -12.43 -6.42 6.87
C TYR A 3 -11.07 -7.13 6.80
N ILE A 4 -11.04 -8.44 7.02
CA ILE A 4 -9.82 -9.24 6.89
C ILE A 4 -9.44 -9.37 5.41
N VAL A 5 -10.43 -9.60 4.54
CA VAL A 5 -10.23 -9.60 3.08
C VAL A 5 -9.77 -8.22 2.60
N LEU A 6 -10.34 -7.14 3.13
CA LEU A 6 -9.95 -5.78 2.80
C LEU A 6 -8.51 -5.48 3.22
N PHE A 7 -8.08 -5.96 4.39
CA PHE A 7 -6.69 -5.85 4.84
C PHE A 7 -5.73 -6.61 3.91
N ALA A 8 -6.07 -7.86 3.56
CA ALA A 8 -5.26 -8.66 2.64
C ALA A 8 -5.15 -8.01 1.25
N LEU A 9 -6.25 -7.42 0.76
CA LEU A 9 -6.27 -6.68 -0.50
C LEU A 9 -5.41 -5.40 -0.42
N GLY A 10 -5.47 -4.66 0.69
CA GLY A 10 -4.60 -3.51 0.95
C GLY A 10 -3.12 -3.89 0.90
N ALA A 11 -2.75 -4.98 1.57
CA ALA A 11 -1.38 -5.50 1.54
C ALA A 11 -0.94 -5.91 0.13
N ALA A 12 -1.80 -6.62 -0.62
CA ALA A 12 -1.51 -7.01 -2.00
C ALA A 12 -1.30 -5.80 -2.94
N LEU A 13 -2.09 -4.74 -2.76
CA LEU A 13 -1.92 -3.48 -3.51
C LEU A 13 -0.61 -2.78 -3.16
N VAL A 14 -0.21 -2.75 -1.88
CA VAL A 14 1.11 -2.24 -1.47
C VAL A 14 2.23 -3.03 -2.15
N THR A 15 2.15 -4.36 -2.13
CA THR A 15 3.13 -5.24 -2.78
C THR A 15 3.20 -4.99 -4.30
N LEU A 16 2.05 -4.87 -4.95
CA LEU A 16 1.96 -4.60 -6.38
C LEU A 16 2.62 -3.26 -6.74
N LEU A 17 2.31 -2.19 -6.01
CA LEU A 17 2.86 -0.87 -6.27
C LEU A 17 4.38 -0.83 -6.05
N PHE A 18 4.89 -1.51 -5.02
CA PHE A 18 6.34 -1.69 -4.84
C PHE A 18 6.98 -2.39 -6.03
N TYR A 19 6.39 -3.50 -6.50
CA TYR A 19 6.91 -4.22 -7.66
C TYR A 19 6.90 -3.36 -8.93
N LEU A 20 5.83 -2.61 -9.18
CA LEU A 20 5.71 -1.79 -10.39
C LEU A 20 6.79 -0.70 -10.46
N ILE A 21 7.14 -0.07 -9.34
CA ILE A 21 8.10 1.04 -9.32
C ILE A 21 9.54 0.59 -9.07
N LEU A 22 9.77 -0.51 -8.35
CA LEU A 22 11.11 -0.99 -7.97
C LEU A 22 11.60 -2.20 -8.76
N ASN A 23 10.84 -2.75 -9.72
CA ASN A 23 11.37 -3.84 -10.53
C ASN A 23 12.58 -3.35 -11.38
N PRO A 24 13.56 -4.22 -11.68
CA PRO A 24 14.78 -3.82 -12.37
C PRO A 24 14.55 -3.13 -13.72
N ARG A 25 13.50 -3.55 -14.46
CA ARG A 25 13.16 -2.95 -15.76
C ARG A 25 12.63 -1.52 -15.62
N THR A 26 11.82 -1.25 -14.60
CA THR A 26 11.30 0.09 -14.35
C THR A 26 12.42 1.01 -13.89
N VAL A 27 13.32 0.56 -13.01
CA VAL A 27 14.42 1.39 -12.48
C VAL A 27 15.40 1.82 -13.57
N THR A 28 15.56 1.04 -14.64
CA THR A 28 16.38 1.41 -15.81
C THR A 28 15.69 2.38 -16.76
N THR A 29 14.48 2.88 -16.46
CA THR A 29 13.80 3.85 -17.32
C THR A 29 14.52 5.19 -17.24
N GLU A 30 15.03 5.66 -18.36
CA GLU A 30 15.67 6.98 -18.47
C GLU A 30 14.62 8.07 -18.74
N GLY A 31 14.76 9.21 -18.06
CA GLY A 31 13.95 10.41 -18.29
C GLY A 31 13.83 11.29 -17.05
N GLU A 32 13.91 12.62 -17.20
CA GLU A 32 13.82 13.58 -16.08
C GLU A 32 12.52 13.44 -15.25
N THR A 33 11.46 12.93 -15.85
CA THR A 33 10.17 12.74 -15.17
C THR A 33 10.12 11.47 -14.31
N PHE A 34 11.12 10.58 -14.41
CA PHE A 34 11.15 9.33 -13.66
C PHE A 34 11.25 9.58 -12.16
N ASP A 35 12.07 10.54 -11.74
CA ASP A 35 12.26 10.89 -10.33
C ASP A 35 10.95 11.37 -9.69
N LEU A 36 10.21 12.23 -10.40
CA LEU A 36 8.89 12.67 -9.93
C LEU A 36 7.89 11.52 -9.86
N ARG A 37 7.85 10.64 -10.88
CA ARG A 37 7.00 9.45 -10.87
C ARG A 37 7.32 8.54 -9.70
N PHE A 38 8.61 8.33 -9.41
CA PHE A 38 9.07 7.53 -8.28
C PHE A 38 8.56 8.10 -6.95
N VAL A 39 8.77 9.40 -6.71
CA VAL A 39 8.34 10.06 -5.47
C VAL A 39 6.82 10.03 -5.31
N LEU A 40 6.06 10.21 -6.40
CA LEU A 40 4.59 10.09 -6.37
C LEU A 40 4.13 8.67 -5.99
N PHE A 41 4.80 7.62 -6.49
CA PHE A 41 4.53 6.25 -6.07
C PHE A 41 4.85 6.03 -4.58
N MET A 42 5.95 6.58 -4.09
CA MET A 42 6.30 6.51 -2.66
C MET A 42 5.25 7.20 -1.78
N LEU A 43 4.78 8.39 -2.19
CA LEU A 43 3.71 9.10 -1.47
C LEU A 43 2.42 8.26 -1.40
N LEU A 44 2.03 7.63 -2.50
CA LEU A 44 0.87 6.74 -2.55
C LEU A 44 1.06 5.53 -1.63
N LEU A 45 2.25 4.92 -1.64
CA LEU A 45 2.60 3.78 -0.79
C LEU A 45 2.54 4.12 0.70
N ILE A 46 2.95 5.33 1.10
CA ILE A 46 2.85 5.81 2.49
C ILE A 46 1.38 5.84 2.92
N ILE A 47 0.52 6.48 2.11
CA ILE A 47 -0.91 6.61 2.41
C ILE A 47 -1.57 5.22 2.50
N LEU A 48 -1.31 4.37 1.50
CA LEU A 48 -1.91 3.04 1.42
C LEU A 48 -1.46 2.12 2.57
N SER A 49 -0.17 2.16 2.93
CA SER A 49 0.36 1.38 4.04
C SER A 49 -0.19 1.85 5.38
N ALA A 50 -0.21 3.17 5.61
CA ALA A 50 -0.78 3.76 6.82
C ALA A 50 -2.26 3.42 6.97
N ALA A 51 -3.04 3.53 5.89
CA ALA A 51 -4.46 3.18 5.89
C ALA A 51 -4.69 1.68 6.17
N THR A 52 -3.90 0.81 5.54
CA THR A 52 -4.00 -0.66 5.73
C THR A 52 -3.71 -1.07 7.16
N VAL A 53 -2.65 -0.51 7.78
CA VAL A 53 -2.31 -0.79 9.19
C VAL A 53 -3.35 -0.17 10.14
N SER A 54 -3.76 1.07 9.89
CA SER A 54 -4.80 1.75 10.68
C SER A 54 -6.10 0.96 10.74
N LEU A 55 -6.53 0.39 9.60
CA LEU A 55 -7.71 -0.47 9.53
C LEU A 55 -7.63 -1.65 10.52
N MET A 56 -6.49 -2.33 10.59
CA MET A 56 -6.30 -3.46 11.50
C MET A 56 -6.25 -3.03 12.98
N LEU A 57 -5.62 -1.89 13.26
CA LEU A 57 -5.56 -1.32 14.62
C LEU A 57 -6.95 -0.92 15.13
N LEU A 58 -7.77 -0.32 14.26
CA LEU A 58 -9.16 0.01 14.59
C LEU A 58 -9.98 -1.25 14.82
N LEU A 59 -9.83 -2.27 13.96
CA LEU A 59 -10.54 -3.53 14.10
C LEU A 59 -10.20 -4.24 15.42
N GLY A 60 -8.94 -4.19 15.86
CA GLY A 60 -8.49 -4.72 17.14
C GLY A 60 -9.22 -4.12 18.35
N LYS A 61 -9.67 -2.86 18.25
CA LYS A 61 -10.46 -2.17 19.29
C LYS A 61 -11.96 -2.44 19.21
N MET A 62 -12.46 -2.97 18.09
CA MET A 62 -13.89 -3.27 17.89
C MET A 62 -14.34 -4.59 18.53
N HIS A 63 -13.53 -5.21 19.39
CA HIS A 63 -13.86 -6.47 20.08
C HIS A 63 -15.21 -6.42 20.83
N HIS A 64 -15.62 -5.25 21.34
CA HIS A 64 -16.91 -5.08 22.01
C HIS A 64 -18.13 -5.00 21.09
N LEU A 65 -17.96 -4.83 19.78
CA LEU A 65 -19.04 -4.71 18.79
C LEU A 65 -19.21 -5.97 17.93
N LEU A 66 -18.37 -6.98 18.14
CA LEU A 66 -18.34 -8.24 17.40
C LEU A 66 -18.73 -9.44 18.27
N GLY A 67 -19.13 -9.21 19.53
CA GLY A 67 -19.65 -10.20 20.47
C GLY A 67 -21.16 -10.14 20.55
#